data_AF-W2CW09-F1
#
_entry.id   AF-W2CW09-F1
#
_cell.length_a   1.000
_cell.length_b   1.000
_cell.length_c   1.000
_cell.angle_alpha   90.00
_cell.angle_beta   90.00
_cell.angle_gamma   90.00
#
_symmetry.space_group_name_H-M   'P 1'
#
loop_
_entity.id
_entity.type
_entity.pdbx_description
1 polymer ?
#
loop_
_entity_poly.entity_id
_entity_poly.type
_entity_poly.pdbx_seq_one_letter_code
_entity_poly.pdbx_strand_id
1 'polypeptide(L)'
;AKLDNLLLAVQASYQSLLAKGVPFDATDIKEHFQGCVQSRTLLLERFDGLIKDREEHVGIDIKRESLVLYRQTRMRLQQFIRAKHNASDLTFSQLTEDFVKRFEQFATGEVGLKQST
;
A
#
# COMPACT_ATOMS: atom_id res chain seq x y z
N ALA A 1 26.30 -13.38 17.83
CA ALA A 1 25.84 -11.97 17.76
C ALA A 1 24.59 -11.79 16.91
N LYS A 2 24.62 -11.95 15.56
CA LYS A 2 23.43 -11.70 14.72
C LYS A 2 22.23 -12.59 15.05
N LEU A 3 22.47 -13.89 15.26
CA LEU A 3 21.41 -14.85 15.59
C LEU A 3 20.83 -14.61 16.99
N ASP A 4 21.70 -14.34 17.97
CA ASP A 4 21.30 -14.07 19.35
C ASP A 4 20.45 -12.78 19.44
N ASN A 5 20.84 -11.74 18.69
CA ASN A 5 20.07 -10.49 18.61
C ASN A 5 18.69 -10.71 17.97
N LEU A 6 18.62 -11.55 16.93
CA LEU A 6 17.36 -11.92 16.30
C LEU A 6 16.44 -12.65 17.29
N LEU A 7 16.99 -13.63 18.01
CA LEU A 7 16.24 -14.39 19.03
C LEU A 7 15.68 -13.47 20.12
N LEU A 8 16.51 -12.56 20.65
CA LEU A 8 16.09 -11.59 21.66
C LEU A 8 14.96 -10.68 21.17
N ALA A 9 15.02 -10.21 19.93
CA ALA A 9 14.01 -9.31 19.38
C ALA A 9 12.66 -10.01 19.08
N VAL A 10 12.70 -11.27 18.63
CA VAL A 10 11.51 -12.11 18.49
C VAL A 10 10.89 -12.39 19.86
N GLN A 11 11.71 -12.70 20.86
CA GLN A 11 11.25 -12.97 22.22
C GLN A 11 10.62 -11.73 22.87
N ALA A 12 11.18 -10.53 22.66
CA ALA A 12 10.58 -9.28 23.10
C ALA A 12 9.20 -9.04 22.48
N SER A 13 9.03 -9.38 21.19
CA SER A 13 7.74 -9.25 20.50
C SER A 13 6.71 -10.23 21.03
N TYR A 14 7.09 -11.48 21.26
CA TYR A 14 6.24 -12.48 21.91
C TYR A 14 5.78 -12.01 23.29
N GLN A 15 6.70 -11.52 24.14
CA GLN A 15 6.38 -11.05 25.48
C GLN A 15 5.42 -9.84 25.46
N SER A 16 5.59 -8.93 24.51
CA SER A 16 4.68 -7.79 24.34
C SER A 16 3.27 -8.23 23.95
N LEU A 17 3.13 -9.21 23.04
CA LEU A 17 1.83 -9.76 22.65
C LEU A 17 1.18 -10.55 23.80
N LEU A 18 1.97 -11.34 24.53
CA LEU A 18 1.51 -12.08 25.70
C LEU A 18 0.95 -11.16 26.78
N ALA A 19 1.62 -10.03 27.04
CA ALA A 19 1.18 -9.03 28.02
C ALA A 19 -0.17 -8.37 27.69
N LYS A 20 -0.60 -8.41 26.41
CA LYS A 20 -1.91 -7.87 25.98
C LYS A 20 -3.08 -8.80 26.34
N GLY A 21 -2.81 -10.06 26.72
CA GLY A 21 -3.82 -10.99 27.21
C GLY A 21 -4.84 -11.46 26.16
N VAL A 22 -4.58 -11.20 24.88
CA VAL A 22 -5.41 -11.67 23.76
C VAL A 22 -4.74 -12.86 23.07
N PRO A 23 -5.51 -13.80 22.49
CA PRO A 23 -4.95 -14.84 21.64
C PRO A 23 -4.21 -14.26 20.44
N PHE A 24 -3.06 -14.82 20.09
CA PHE A 24 -2.25 -14.44 18.93
C PHE A 24 -1.54 -15.66 18.37
N ASP A 25 -1.10 -15.59 17.11
CA ASP A 25 -0.39 -16.66 16.42
C ASP A 25 1.03 -16.24 15.97
N ALA A 26 1.72 -17.13 15.25
CA ALA A 26 3.07 -16.87 14.75
C ALA A 26 3.13 -15.72 13.73
N THR A 27 2.04 -15.47 13.00
CA THR A 27 1.90 -14.35 12.07
C THR A 27 1.91 -13.04 12.83
N ASP A 28 1.16 -12.95 13.92
CA ASP A 28 1.13 -11.77 14.79
C ASP A 28 2.51 -11.45 15.37
N ILE A 29 3.26 -12.47 15.82
CA ILE A 29 4.63 -12.30 16.33
C ILE A 29 5.55 -11.77 15.22
N LYS A 30 5.48 -12.36 14.03
CA LYS A 30 6.29 -11.94 12.87
C LYS A 30 6.00 -10.48 12.51
N GLU A 31 4.73 -10.09 12.47
CA GLU A 31 4.31 -8.73 12.12
C GLU A 31 4.66 -7.71 13.20
N HIS A 32 4.56 -8.09 14.47
CA HIS A 32 5.02 -7.25 15.58
C HIS A 32 6.54 -7.07 15.59
N PHE A 33 7.30 -8.15 15.36
CA PHE A 33 8.76 -8.16 15.36
C PHE A 33 9.37 -7.42 14.16
N GLN A 34 8.93 -7.75 12.95
CA GLN A 34 9.48 -7.15 11.73
C GLN A 34 8.94 -5.74 11.48
N GLY A 35 7.93 -5.33 12.25
CA GLY A 35 7.00 -4.27 11.88
C GLY A 35 6.05 -4.78 10.79
N CYS A 36 4.81 -4.32 10.80
CA CYS A 36 3.90 -4.64 9.71
C CYS A 36 4.53 -4.14 8.40
N VAL A 37 4.88 -5.04 7.48
CA VAL A 37 5.52 -4.72 6.19
C VAL A 37 4.69 -3.68 5.41
N GLN A 38 3.38 -3.65 5.66
CA GLN A 38 2.45 -2.67 5.09
C GLN A 38 2.67 -1.24 5.63
N SER A 39 3.20 -1.07 6.85
CA SER A 39 3.41 0.25 7.47
C SER A 39 4.60 1.03 6.87
N ARG A 40 5.57 0.34 6.25
CA ARG A 40 6.76 0.97 5.64
C ARG A 40 6.77 0.98 4.12
N THR A 41 5.84 0.26 3.47
CA THR A 41 5.75 0.27 2.00
C THR A 41 4.97 1.50 1.56
N LEU A 42 5.52 2.26 0.62
CA LEU A 42 4.84 3.41 0.05
C LEU A 42 3.74 2.95 -0.93
N LEU A 43 2.64 3.68 -0.98
CA LEU A 43 1.44 3.33 -1.71
C LEU A 43 1.71 3.27 -3.21
N LEU A 44 2.36 4.29 -3.78
CA LEU A 44 2.67 4.31 -5.21
C LEU A 44 3.74 3.28 -5.55
N GLU A 45 4.74 3.09 -4.69
CA GLU A 45 5.75 2.01 -4.87
C GLU A 45 5.08 0.63 -4.91
N ARG A 46 4.15 0.34 -3.99
CA ARG A 46 3.39 -0.91 -3.99
C ARG A 46 2.55 -1.05 -5.25
N PHE A 47 1.97 0.05 -5.72
CA PHE A 47 1.17 0.04 -6.94
C PHE A 47 2.02 -0.18 -8.18
N ASP A 48 3.22 0.39 -8.24
CA ASP A 48 4.17 0.18 -9.33
C ASP A 48 4.60 -1.30 -9.39
N GLY A 49 4.79 -1.95 -8.23
CA GLY A 49 5.00 -3.40 -8.14
C GLY A 49 3.81 -4.21 -8.68
N LEU A 50 2.58 -3.86 -8.30
CA LEU A 50 1.38 -4.50 -8.84
C LEU A 50 1.29 -4.35 -10.37
N ILE A 51 1.64 -3.20 -10.93
CA ILE A 51 1.63 -3.00 -12.39
C ILE A 51 2.61 -3.94 -13.07
N LYS A 52 3.81 -4.11 -12.51
CA LYS A 52 4.82 -5.02 -13.03
C LYS A 52 4.33 -6.47 -13.00
N ASP A 53 3.74 -6.91 -11.88
CA ASP A 53 3.16 -8.26 -11.77
C ASP A 53 2.05 -8.46 -12.83
N ARG A 54 1.21 -7.45 -13.08
CA ARG A 54 0.18 -7.52 -14.14
C ARG A 54 0.76 -7.52 -15.54
N GLU A 55 1.87 -6.84 -15.77
CA GLU A 55 2.56 -6.80 -17.06
C GLU A 55 3.13 -8.17 -17.43
N GLU A 56 3.70 -8.90 -16.47
CA GLU A 56 4.20 -10.27 -16.65
C GLU A 56 3.09 -11.27 -17.04
N HIS A 57 1.84 -10.93 -16.73
CA HIS A 57 0.65 -11.74 -16.99
C HIS A 57 -0.13 -11.34 -18.26
N VAL A 58 0.36 -10.35 -19.02
CA VAL A 58 -0.31 -9.92 -20.25
C VAL A 58 -0.26 -11.03 -21.30
N GLY A 59 -1.43 -11.38 -21.85
CA GLY A 59 -1.58 -12.46 -22.82
C GLY A 59 -1.79 -13.85 -22.22
N ILE A 60 -1.76 -13.97 -20.88
CA ILE A 60 -2.21 -15.17 -20.15
C ILE A 60 -3.64 -14.94 -19.69
N ASP A 61 -3.81 -14.08 -18.69
CA ASP A 61 -5.09 -13.73 -18.07
C ASP A 61 -5.35 -12.22 -18.06
N ILE A 62 -4.34 -11.39 -18.38
CA ILE A 62 -4.48 -9.94 -18.46
C ILE A 62 -4.49 -9.47 -19.92
N LYS A 63 -5.48 -8.66 -20.28
CA LYS A 63 -5.50 -7.94 -21.56
C LYS A 63 -4.52 -6.76 -21.51
N ARG A 64 -3.81 -6.51 -22.62
CA ARG A 64 -2.90 -5.35 -22.74
C ARG A 64 -3.61 -4.02 -22.48
N GLU A 65 -4.87 -3.90 -22.90
CA GLU A 65 -5.72 -2.73 -22.65
C GLU A 65 -5.91 -2.46 -21.15
N SER A 66 -6.06 -3.51 -20.34
CA SER A 66 -6.18 -3.38 -18.88
C SER A 66 -4.93 -2.76 -18.27
N LEU A 67 -3.74 -3.05 -18.80
CA LEU A 67 -2.48 -2.46 -18.32
C LEU A 67 -2.43 -0.95 -18.54
N VAL A 68 -3.05 -0.44 -19.62
CA VAL A 68 -3.18 1.00 -19.87
C VAL A 68 -4.00 1.65 -18.76
N LEU A 69 -5.11 1.02 -18.36
CA LEU A 69 -5.97 1.52 -17.27
C LEU A 69 -5.23 1.54 -15.93
N TYR A 70 -4.42 0.51 -15.62
CA TYR A 70 -3.59 0.50 -14.42
C TYR A 70 -2.59 1.67 -14.40
N ARG A 71 -1.86 1.90 -15.49
CA ARG A 71 -0.89 3.01 -15.61
C ARG A 71 -1.57 4.37 -15.50
N GLN A 72 -2.75 4.55 -16.10
CA GLN A 72 -3.55 5.76 -15.96
C GLN A 72 -4.02 5.99 -14.52
N THR A 73 -4.48 4.93 -13.86
CA THR A 73 -4.94 4.99 -12.46
C THR A 73 -3.80 5.39 -11.54
N ARG A 74 -2.60 4.83 -11.76
CA ARG A 74 -1.37 5.22 -11.04
C ARG A 74 -1.09 6.72 -11.20
N MET A 75 -1.08 7.24 -12.43
CA MET A 75 -0.83 8.67 -12.65
C MET A 75 -1.84 9.56 -11.92
N ARG A 76 -3.13 9.22 -11.98
CA ARG A 76 -4.19 9.95 -11.25
C ARG A 76 -4.00 9.86 -9.75
N LEU A 77 -3.61 8.69 -9.22
CA LEU A 77 -3.37 8.52 -7.79
C LEU A 77 -2.20 9.41 -7.32
N GLN A 78 -1.13 9.53 -8.10
CA GLN A 78 -0.04 10.45 -7.78
C GLN A 78 -0.48 11.92 -7.80
N GLN A 79 -1.30 12.31 -8.77
CA GLN A 79 -1.85 13.67 -8.84
C GLN A 79 -2.73 13.97 -7.62
N PHE A 80 -3.58 13.02 -7.24
CA PHE A 80 -4.41 13.11 -6.05
C PHE A 80 -3.58 13.27 -4.76
N ILE A 81 -2.56 12.42 -4.57
CA ILE A 81 -1.68 12.49 -3.39
C ILE A 81 -0.99 13.85 -3.32
N ARG A 82 -0.44 14.35 -4.43
CA ARG A 82 0.17 15.69 -4.47
C ARG A 82 -0.83 16.79 -4.15
N ALA A 83 -2.02 16.75 -4.75
CA ALA A 83 -3.02 17.80 -4.60
C ALA A 83 -3.68 17.83 -3.21
N LYS A 84 -3.86 16.68 -2.55
CA LYS A 84 -4.61 16.57 -1.28
C LYS A 84 -3.74 16.35 -0.06
N HIS A 85 -2.56 15.78 -0.21
CA HIS A 85 -1.66 15.46 0.90
C HIS A 85 -0.34 16.23 0.85
N ASN A 86 -0.08 17.01 -0.21
CA ASN A 86 1.18 17.73 -0.44
C ASN A 86 2.42 16.81 -0.28
N ALA A 87 2.27 15.56 -0.70
CA ALA A 87 3.29 14.53 -0.58
C ALA A 87 3.60 13.95 -1.97
N SER A 88 4.79 13.37 -2.11
CA SER A 88 5.15 12.62 -3.31
C SER A 88 4.54 11.20 -3.32
N ASP A 89 4.29 10.65 -2.13
CA ASP A 89 3.73 9.32 -1.87
C ASP A 89 3.18 9.25 -0.42
N LEU A 90 2.53 8.16 -0.05
CA LEU A 90 1.97 7.90 1.28
C LEU A 90 2.33 6.49 1.77
N THR A 91 2.51 6.29 3.07
CA THR A 91 2.44 4.94 3.65
C THR A 91 0.98 4.50 3.79
N PHE A 92 0.74 3.18 3.89
CA PHE A 92 -0.62 2.68 4.15
C PHE A 92 -1.21 3.17 5.48
N SER A 93 -0.35 3.43 6.48
CA SER A 93 -0.77 3.99 7.77
C SER A 93 -1.25 5.44 7.70
N GLN A 94 -0.94 6.17 6.62
CA GLN A 94 -1.42 7.52 6.37
C GLN A 94 -2.77 7.56 5.65
N LEU A 95 -3.31 6.41 5.22
CA LEU A 95 -4.59 6.35 4.53
C LEU A 95 -5.74 6.48 5.53
N THR A 96 -6.71 7.32 5.18
CA THR A 96 -7.97 7.43 5.91
C THR A 96 -8.97 6.42 5.38
N GLU A 97 -9.97 6.08 6.19
CA GLU A 97 -11.04 5.15 5.80
C GLU A 97 -11.77 5.59 4.51
N ASP A 98 -11.91 6.90 4.32
CA ASP A 98 -12.57 7.49 3.16
C ASP A 98 -11.63 7.79 1.97
N PHE A 99 -10.35 7.40 2.05
CA PHE A 99 -9.34 7.70 1.03
C PHE A 99 -9.78 7.28 -0.37
N VAL A 100 -10.27 6.05 -0.52
CA VAL A 100 -10.70 5.50 -1.82
C VAL A 100 -11.86 6.31 -2.41
N LYS A 101 -12.84 6.69 -1.58
CA LYS A 101 -13.99 7.50 -2.00
C LYS A 101 -13.56 8.89 -2.46
N ARG A 102 -12.63 9.52 -1.74
CA ARG A 102 -12.07 10.83 -2.14
C ARG A 102 -11.27 10.74 -3.44
N PHE A 103 -10.52 9.67 -3.63
CA PHE A 103 -9.79 9.43 -4.86
C PHE A 103 -10.74 9.24 -6.05
N GLU A 104 -11.82 8.47 -5.87
CA GLU A 104 -12.86 8.30 -6.90
C GLU A 104 -13.52 9.64 -7.30
N GLN A 105 -13.87 10.46 -6.31
CA GLN A 105 -14.42 11.80 -6.54
C GLN A 105 -13.44 12.72 -7.27
N PHE A 106 -12.15 12.64 -6.95
CA PHE A 106 -11.11 13.38 -7.65
C PHE A 106 -10.96 12.90 -9.11
N ALA A 107 -10.86 11.59 -9.31
CA ALA A 107 -10.68 11.00 -10.63
C ALA A 107 -11.87 11.24 -11.57
N THR A 108 -13.09 11.38 -11.04
CA THR A 108 -14.31 11.70 -11.80
C THR A 108 -14.53 13.21 -11.94
N GLY A 109 -14.20 14.01 -10.93
CA GLY A 109 -14.34 15.47 -10.94
C GLY A 109 -13.38 16.19 -11.90
N GLU A 110 -12.15 15.71 -12.05
CA GLU A 110 -11.20 16.27 -13.03
C GLU A 110 -11.59 16.00 -14.49
N VAL A 111 -12.42 14.98 -14.75
CA VAL A 111 -12.96 14.70 -16.10
C VAL A 111 -13.99 15.78 -16.51
N GLY A 112 -14.71 16.38 -15.56
CA GLY A 112 -15.65 17.46 -15.83
C GLY A 112 -14.98 18.79 -16.24
N LEU A 113 -13.80 19.09 -15.67
CA LEU A 113 -13.05 20.31 -15.99
C LEU A 113 -12.33 20.25 -17.34
N LYS A 114 -11.94 19.06 -17.81
CA LYS A 114 -11.22 18.90 -19.10
C LYS A 114 -12.11 18.79 -20.33
N GLN A 115 -13.43 18.63 -20.17
CA GLN A 115 -14.39 18.62 -21.28
C GLN A 115 -15.06 19.98 -21.55
N SER A 116 -14.61 21.04 -20.88
CA SER A 116 -15.17 22.40 -21.03
C SER A 116 -14.20 23.39 -21.70
N THR A 117 -13.33 22.95 -22.61
CA THR A 117 -12.46 23.83 -23.41
C THR A 117 -12.30 23.26 -24.81
#